data_AF-A0AAF3FE05-F1
#
_entry.id   AF-A0AAF3FE05-F1
#
_cell.length_a   1.000
_cell.length_b   1.000
_cell.length_c   1.000
_cell.angle_alpha   90.00
_cell.angle_beta   90.00
_cell.angle_gamma   90.00
#
_symmetry.space_group_name_H-M   'P 1'
#
loop_
_entity.id
_entity.type
_entity.pdbx_description
1 polymer ?
#
loop_
_entity_poly.entity_id
_entity_poly.type
_entity_poly.pdbx_seq_one_letter_code
_entity_poly.pdbx_strand_id
1 'polypeptide(L)'
;MMLTHKGDFLVRTTEPVAGQPRAFVLSVMWDPSRGEEQGIKHFVVKQHQGAKVSIEKFTFTMPDDYNQQQKGHRTIGRQPWELNHIECTKKRGEGAFGEVHKGKLELRGGKLVDVAVKLAKLEVRTKEQIKEIMREARLMQNFDNSNVVKFY
;
A
#
# COMPACT_ATOMS: atom_id res chain seq x y z
N MET A 1 1.42 7.08 -10.23
CA MET A 1 2.55 6.19 -9.85
C MET A 1 3.13 6.72 -8.55
N MET A 2 3.46 5.88 -7.57
CA MET A 2 3.86 6.33 -6.22
C MET A 2 5.33 6.73 -6.12
N LEU A 3 6.24 5.90 -6.64
CA LEU A 3 7.67 6.23 -6.72
C LEU A 3 7.94 6.80 -8.11
N THR A 4 8.30 8.07 -8.23
CA THR A 4 8.34 8.77 -9.53
C THR A 4 9.68 9.42 -9.82
N HIS A 5 10.36 9.88 -8.78
CA HIS A 5 11.65 10.54 -8.86
C HIS A 5 12.74 9.64 -8.30
N LYS A 6 13.95 9.76 -8.83
CA LYS A 6 15.13 9.08 -8.26
C LYS A 6 15.25 9.42 -6.78
N GLY A 7 15.38 8.41 -5.94
CA GLY A 7 15.45 8.54 -4.49
C GLY A 7 14.09 8.52 -3.77
N ASP A 8 12.96 8.49 -4.49
CA ASP A 8 11.66 8.21 -3.86
C ASP A 8 11.69 6.82 -3.23
N PHE A 9 11.23 6.69 -1.98
CA PHE A 9 11.15 5.39 -1.33
C PHE A 9 9.97 5.24 -0.38
N LEU A 10 9.59 3.99 -0.13
CA LEU A 10 8.63 3.63 0.91
C LEU A 10 8.99 2.29 1.55
N VAL A 11 8.50 2.08 2.77
CA VAL A 11 8.57 0.79 3.47
C VAL A 11 7.20 0.14 3.40
N ARG A 12 7.15 -1.14 3.01
CA ARG A 12 5.92 -1.93 2.92
C ARG A 12 6.13 -3.32 3.50
N THR A 13 5.05 -3.95 3.93
CA THR A 13 5.04 -5.38 4.23
C THR A 13 4.63 -6.18 3.00
N THR A 14 5.26 -7.32 2.80
CA THR A 14 4.95 -8.22 1.68
C THR A 14 5.36 -9.64 2.04
N GLU A 15 4.89 -10.62 1.29
CA GLU A 15 5.40 -11.99 1.31
C GLU A 15 6.50 -12.05 0.25
N PRO A 16 7.79 -12.01 0.61
CA PRO A 16 8.87 -11.97 -0.38
C PRO A 16 8.88 -13.24 -1.23
N VAL A 17 8.50 -14.36 -0.61
CA VAL A 17 8.29 -15.66 -1.22
C VAL A 17 6.90 -16.13 -0.81
N ALA A 18 6.10 -16.61 -1.76
CA ALA A 18 4.74 -17.08 -1.50
C ALA A 18 4.73 -18.14 -0.40
N GLY A 19 3.87 -17.97 0.61
CA GLY A 19 3.75 -18.88 1.74
C GLY A 19 4.77 -18.68 2.86
N GLN A 20 5.74 -17.76 2.71
CA GLN A 20 6.62 -17.37 3.82
C GLN A 20 6.02 -16.24 4.67
N PRO A 21 6.49 -16.06 5.92
CA PRO A 21 6.07 -14.93 6.74
C PRO A 21 6.29 -13.59 6.05
N ARG A 22 5.37 -12.66 6.31
CA ARG A 22 5.50 -11.29 5.81
C ARG A 22 6.77 -10.64 6.36
N ALA A 23 7.51 -9.99 5.48
CA ALA A 23 8.68 -9.20 5.83
C ALA A 23 8.48 -7.73 5.45
N PHE A 24 9.21 -6.86 6.14
CA PHE A 24 9.35 -5.47 5.74
C PHE A 24 10.29 -5.38 4.54
N VAL A 25 9.92 -4.56 3.56
CA VAL A 25 10.69 -4.32 2.34
C VAL A 25 10.77 -2.82 2.11
N LEU A 26 12.00 -2.31 1.97
CA LEU A 26 12.27 -0.97 1.47
C LEU A 26 12.25 -1.02 -0.06
N SER A 27 11.41 -0.19 -0.68
CA SER A 27 11.36 -0.04 -2.14
C SER A 27 11.83 1.36 -2.51
N VAL A 28 12.84 1.46 -3.38
CA VAL A 28 13.48 2.74 -3.77
C VAL A 28 13.47 2.88 -5.28
N MET A 29 13.02 4.03 -5.79
CA MET A 29 13.20 4.42 -7.18
C MET A 29 14.68 4.74 -7.42
N TRP A 30 15.36 3.83 -8.11
CA TRP A 30 16.77 3.95 -8.44
C TRP A 30 16.98 4.67 -9.78
N ASP A 31 16.17 4.33 -10.78
CA ASP A 31 16.28 4.84 -12.14
C ASP A 31 14.90 5.01 -12.78
N PRO A 32 14.32 6.22 -12.77
CA PRO A 32 12.98 6.46 -13.31
C PRO A 32 12.89 6.25 -14.83
N SER A 33 14.01 6.25 -15.56
CA SER A 33 14.02 6.03 -17.01
C SER A 33 13.70 4.59 -17.41
N ARG A 34 13.86 3.64 -16.47
CA ARG A 34 13.65 2.20 -16.71
C ARG A 34 12.21 1.72 -16.41
N GLY A 35 11.31 2.62 -16.03
CA GLY A 35 9.93 2.27 -15.66
C GLY A 35 9.79 1.52 -14.33
N GLU A 36 8.57 1.16 -13.94
CA GLU A 36 8.27 0.59 -12.61
C GLU A 36 8.97 -0.76 -12.34
N GLU A 37 9.07 -1.64 -13.34
CA GLU A 37 9.57 -3.01 -13.12
C GLU A 37 11.09 -3.08 -12.95
N GLN A 38 11.84 -2.20 -13.62
CA GLN A 38 13.31 -2.23 -13.62
C GLN A 38 13.93 -1.00 -12.95
N GLY A 39 13.17 0.08 -12.77
CA GLY A 39 13.61 1.31 -12.13
C GLY A 39 13.56 1.26 -10.61
N ILE A 40 12.82 0.31 -10.03
CA ILE A 40 12.64 0.17 -8.58
C ILE A 40 13.50 -0.98 -8.05
N LYS A 41 14.29 -0.69 -7.01
CA LYS A 41 15.02 -1.71 -6.24
C LYS A 41 14.26 -2.04 -4.96
N HIS A 42 14.22 -3.33 -4.60
CA HIS A 42 13.56 -3.82 -3.40
C HIS A 42 14.58 -4.47 -2.47
N PHE A 43 14.62 -4.03 -1.21
CA PHE A 43 15.52 -4.55 -0.19
C PHE A 43 14.73 -5.09 0.98
N VAL A 44 14.95 -6.36 1.34
CA VAL A 44 14.33 -6.97 2.53
C VAL A 44 14.98 -6.38 3.78
N VAL A 45 14.15 -5.85 4.67
CA VAL A 45 14.59 -5.30 5.95
C VAL A 45 14.68 -6.46 6.95
N LYS A 46 15.90 -6.74 7.43
CA LYS A 46 16.13 -7.76 8.46
C LYS A 46 16.08 -7.11 9.83
N GLN A 47 15.22 -7.63 10.71
CA GLN A 47 15.15 -7.19 12.10
C GLN A 47 16.16 -7.98 12.94
N HIS A 48 16.90 -7.28 13.79
CA HIS A 48 17.86 -7.86 14.74
C HIS A 48 17.30 -7.79 16.17
N GLN A 49 18.04 -8.32 17.15
CA GLN A 49 17.64 -8.17 18.56
C GLN A 49 17.50 -6.68 18.94
N GLY A 50 16.36 -6.32 19.55
CA GLY A 50 16.01 -4.94 19.89
C GLY A 50 15.33 -4.16 18.75
N ALA A 51 15.44 -2.83 18.78
CA ALA A 51 14.85 -1.92 17.79
C ALA A 51 15.72 -1.73 16.51
N LYS A 52 16.74 -2.58 16.30
CA LYS A 52 17.68 -2.44 15.18
C LYS A 52 17.18 -3.19 13.95
N VAL A 53 17.20 -2.52 12.81
CA VAL A 53 16.88 -3.07 11.49
C VAL A 53 18.08 -2.92 10.54
N SER A 54 18.20 -3.81 9.56
CA SER A 54 19.27 -3.73 8.57
C SER A 54 18.76 -3.92 7.15
N ILE A 55 19.41 -3.21 6.24
CA ILE A 55 19.19 -3.25 4.80
C ILE A 55 20.57 -3.47 4.17
N GLU A 56 20.79 -4.66 3.62
CA GLU A 56 22.11 -5.10 3.14
C GLU A 56 23.23 -4.91 4.20
N LYS A 57 24.23 -4.06 3.91
CA LYS A 57 25.37 -3.75 4.80
C LYS A 57 25.07 -2.62 5.80
N PHE A 58 23.93 -1.96 5.69
CA PHE A 58 23.60 -0.81 6.52
C PHE A 58 22.61 -1.21 7.62
N THR A 59 22.91 -0.79 8.86
CA THR A 59 22.06 -1.02 10.03
C THR A 59 21.54 0.31 10.54
N PHE A 60 20.25 0.38 10.81
CA PHE A 60 19.50 1.57 11.20
C PHE A 60 18.61 1.25 12.40
N THR A 61 18.22 2.25 13.17
CA THR A 61 17.28 2.09 14.28
C THR A 61 15.86 2.48 13.85
N MET A 62 15.73 3.49 12.99
CA MET A 62 14.45 3.96 12.45
C MET A 62 14.54 4.29 10.94
N PRO A 63 13.43 4.27 10.18
CA PRO A 63 13.42 4.71 8.78
C PRO A 63 13.96 6.13 8.56
N ASP A 64 13.83 7.01 9.56
CA ASP A 64 14.39 8.37 9.51
C ASP A 64 15.92 8.41 9.51
N ASP A 65 16.59 7.38 10.04
CA ASP A 65 18.05 7.26 9.98
C ASP A 65 18.53 7.03 8.54
N TYR A 66 17.71 6.39 7.69
CA TYR A 66 18.00 6.21 6.27
C TYR A 66 17.93 7.55 5.51
N ASN A 67 16.93 8.39 5.82
CA ASN A 67 16.80 9.74 5.26
C ASN A 67 18.03 10.61 5.59
N GLN A 68 18.54 10.51 6.82
CA GLN A 68 19.69 11.32 7.27
C GLN A 68 21.00 10.87 6.61
N GLN A 69 21.20 9.57 6.35
CA GLN A 69 22.41 9.07 5.70
C GLN A 69 22.41 9.25 4.17
N GLN A 70 21.25 9.34 3.52
CA GLN A 70 21.14 9.42 2.06
C GLN A 70 20.53 10.75 1.63
N LYS A 71 21.38 11.79 1.51
CA LYS A 71 20.98 13.10 0.99
C LYS A 71 20.34 12.94 -0.40
N GLY A 72 19.12 13.47 -0.55
CA GLY A 72 18.37 13.45 -1.81
C GLY A 72 17.36 12.32 -1.95
N HIS A 73 17.16 11.50 -0.92
CA HIS A 73 16.04 10.56 -0.86
C HIS A 73 14.77 11.22 -0.28
N ARG A 74 13.61 10.83 -0.80
CA ARG A 74 12.30 11.35 -0.38
C ARG A 74 11.40 10.20 0.05
N THR A 75 10.94 10.23 1.30
CA THR A 75 9.95 9.26 1.76
C THR A 75 8.58 9.54 1.15
N ILE A 76 7.94 8.49 0.64
CA ILE A 76 6.56 8.52 0.16
C ILE A 76 5.67 8.01 1.30
N GLY A 77 5.02 8.96 1.97
CA GLY A 77 4.08 8.69 3.04
C GLY A 77 2.74 8.17 2.54
N ARG A 78 1.86 7.88 3.50
CA ARG A 78 0.48 7.44 3.19
C ARG A 78 -0.28 8.52 2.44
N GLN A 79 -1.00 8.09 1.42
CA GLN A 79 -1.80 8.94 0.57
C GLN A 79 -3.19 9.17 1.18
N PRO A 80 -3.89 10.27 0.82
CA PRO A 80 -5.18 10.61 1.41
C PRO A 80 -6.26 9.52 1.28
N TRP A 81 -6.22 8.74 0.20
CA TRP A 81 -7.14 7.63 -0.10
C TRP A 81 -6.77 6.31 0.62
N GLU A 82 -5.64 6.26 1.33
CA GLU A 82 -5.25 5.06 2.08
C GLU A 82 -5.89 5.11 3.46
N LEU A 83 -7.09 4.54 3.57
CA LEU A 83 -7.85 4.49 4.82
C LEU A 83 -7.25 3.49 5.81
N ASN A 84 -7.49 3.71 7.11
CA ASN A 84 -7.19 2.74 8.16
C ASN A 84 -8.15 1.54 8.07
N HIS A 85 -7.92 0.52 8.90
CA HIS A 85 -8.82 -0.63 8.98
C HIS A 85 -10.25 -0.16 9.27
N ILE A 86 -11.20 -0.63 8.47
CA ILE A 86 -12.63 -0.33 8.58
C ILE A 86 -13.33 -1.56 9.13
N GLU A 87 -14.13 -1.39 10.18
CA GLU A 87 -14.96 -2.46 10.70
C GLU A 87 -16.09 -2.80 9.70
N CYS A 88 -16.09 -4.07 9.27
CA CYS A 88 -17.13 -4.63 8.43
C CYS A 88 -18.18 -5.31 9.31
N THR A 89 -19.46 -5.07 9.03
CA THR A 89 -20.56 -5.57 9.86
C THR A 89 -21.30 -6.73 9.19
N LYS A 90 -21.97 -6.47 8.07
CA LYS A 90 -22.85 -7.45 7.40
C LYS A 90 -22.53 -7.53 5.92
N LYS A 91 -22.40 -8.76 5.39
CA LYS A 91 -22.36 -9.03 3.95
C LYS A 91 -23.63 -8.53 3.27
N ARG A 92 -23.48 -7.71 2.24
CA ARG A 92 -24.56 -7.11 1.43
C ARG A 92 -24.69 -7.76 0.06
N GLY A 93 -23.60 -8.28 -0.48
CA GLY A 93 -23.62 -8.95 -1.77
C GLY A 93 -22.28 -9.60 -2.10
N GLU A 94 -22.24 -10.20 -3.28
CA GLU A 94 -21.05 -10.86 -3.81
C GLU A 94 -21.01 -10.62 -5.33
N GLY A 95 -19.83 -10.36 -5.86
CA GLY A 95 -19.58 -10.19 -7.28
C GLY A 95 -18.31 -10.90 -7.71
N ALA A 96 -17.93 -10.73 -8.98
CA ALA A 96 -16.79 -11.41 -9.59
C ALA A 96 -15.46 -11.22 -8.84
N PHE A 97 -15.27 -10.05 -8.23
CA PHE A 97 -14.03 -9.70 -7.53
C PHE A 97 -14.09 -9.89 -6.01
N GLY A 98 -15.18 -10.41 -5.46
CA GLY A 98 -15.30 -10.71 -4.03
C GLY A 98 -16.60 -10.25 -3.40
N GLU A 99 -16.57 -10.05 -2.10
CA GLU A 99 -17.76 -9.77 -1.30
C GLU A 99 -17.90 -8.27 -1.06
N VAL A 100 -19.14 -7.80 -0.91
CA VAL A 100 -19.43 -6.44 -0.51
C VAL A 100 -20.09 -6.48 0.86
N HIS A 101 -19.53 -5.74 1.81
CA HIS A 101 -20.00 -5.64 3.18
C HIS A 101 -20.44 -4.20 3.49
N LYS A 102 -21.34 -4.03 4.45
CA LYS A 102 -21.61 -2.72 5.05
C LYS A 102 -20.55 -2.44 6.12
N GLY A 103 -19.93 -1.28 6.08
CA GLY A 103 -19.00 -0.80 7.10
C GLY A 103 -19.36 0.61 7.57
N LYS A 104 -18.63 1.09 8.58
CA LYS A 104 -18.67 2.47 9.03
C LYS A 104 -17.27 3.07 8.92
N LEU A 105 -17.14 4.16 8.17
CA LEU A 105 -15.89 4.89 8.03
C LEU A 105 -15.95 6.18 8.84
N GLU A 106 -14.93 6.41 9.66
CA GLU A 106 -14.71 7.70 10.30
C GLU A 106 -13.85 8.59 9.39
N LEU A 107 -14.43 9.70 8.94
CA LEU A 107 -13.74 10.70 8.13
C LEU A 107 -12.85 11.58 9.00
N ARG A 108 -11.89 12.27 8.37
CA ARG A 108 -11.09 13.32 9.02
C ARG A 108 -12.04 14.37 9.59
N GLY A 109 -12.05 14.51 10.92
CA GLY A 109 -13.00 15.37 11.65
C GLY A 109 -14.07 14.62 12.46
N GLY A 110 -14.01 13.29 12.53
CA GLY A 110 -14.86 12.48 13.42
C GLY A 110 -16.24 12.13 12.87
N LYS A 111 -16.56 12.55 11.64
CA LYS A 111 -17.84 12.22 11.01
C LYS A 111 -17.86 10.75 10.59
N LEU A 112 -18.81 9.99 11.12
CA LEU A 112 -19.08 8.61 10.70
C LEU A 112 -20.00 8.58 9.48
N VAL A 113 -19.61 7.80 8.48
CA VAL A 113 -20.40 7.55 7.27
C VAL A 113 -20.58 6.05 7.04
N ASP A 114 -21.79 5.65 6.65
CA ASP A 114 -22.05 4.28 6.21
C ASP A 114 -21.40 4.06 4.84
N VAL A 115 -20.61 2.99 4.71
CA VAL A 115 -19.87 2.68 3.48
C VAL A 115 -20.13 1.24 3.02
N ALA A 116 -19.95 1.02 1.72
CA ALA A 116 -19.81 -0.31 1.16
C ALA A 116 -18.32 -0.68 1.06
N VAL A 117 -17.93 -1.78 1.68
CA VAL A 117 -16.55 -2.29 1.68
C VAL A 117 -16.47 -3.50 0.76
N LYS A 118 -15.75 -3.34 -0.37
CA LYS A 118 -15.49 -4.44 -1.31
C LYS A 118 -14.28 -5.24 -0.80
N LEU A 119 -14.54 -6.42 -0.24
CA LEU A 119 -13.54 -7.34 0.25
C LEU A 119 -13.11 -8.29 -0.86
N ALA A 120 -11.82 -8.23 -1.19
CA ALA A 120 -11.20 -9.25 -2.03
C ALA A 120 -11.15 -10.58 -1.25
N LYS A 121 -11.83 -11.63 -1.74
CA LYS A 121 -11.63 -13.02 -1.31
C LYS A 121 -10.12 -13.34 -1.29
N LEU A 122 -9.63 -13.74 -0.12
CA LEU A 122 -8.19 -13.96 0.17
C LEU A 122 -7.66 -15.29 -0.38
N GLU A 123 -8.52 -16.15 -0.93
CA GLU A 123 -8.09 -17.39 -1.59
C GLU A 123 -7.22 -17.04 -2.81
N VAL A 124 -5.92 -17.32 -2.67
CA VAL A 124 -4.80 -17.16 -3.60
C VAL A 124 -5.12 -16.32 -4.84
N ARG A 125 -5.01 -14.99 -4.71
CA ARG A 125 -5.09 -14.10 -5.88
C ARG A 125 -3.74 -14.01 -6.57
N THR A 126 -3.74 -14.11 -7.88
CA THR A 126 -2.56 -13.82 -8.68
C THR A 126 -2.21 -12.33 -8.59
N LYS A 127 -0.95 -11.98 -8.86
CA LYS A 127 -0.52 -10.56 -8.90
C LYS A 127 -1.33 -9.76 -9.91
N GLU A 128 -1.75 -10.40 -10.99
CA GLU A 128 -2.56 -9.83 -12.08
C GLU A 128 -3.96 -9.46 -11.58
N GLN A 129 -4.64 -10.37 -10.87
CA GLN A 129 -5.95 -10.07 -10.27
C GLN A 129 -5.86 -8.92 -9.26
N ILE A 130 -4.78 -8.87 -8.47
CA ILE A 130 -4.54 -7.76 -7.55
C ILE A 130 -4.36 -6.45 -8.34
N LYS A 131 -3.60 -6.46 -9.45
CA LYS A 131 -3.43 -5.31 -10.34
C LYS A 131 -4.76 -4.82 -10.90
N GLU A 132 -5.67 -5.72 -11.30
CA GLU A 132 -6.99 -5.36 -11.83
C GLU A 132 -7.89 -4.69 -10.78
N ILE A 133 -7.95 -5.23 -9.56
CA ILE A 133 -8.71 -4.62 -8.45
C ILE A 133 -8.16 -3.21 -8.16
N MET A 134 -6.84 -3.08 -8.10
CA MET A 134 -6.20 -1.79 -7.85
C MET A 134 -6.41 -0.80 -9.01
N ARG A 135 -6.54 -1.30 -10.24
CA ARG A 135 -6.88 -0.48 -11.41
C ARG A 135 -8.30 0.07 -11.30
N GLU A 136 -9.26 -0.75 -10.89
CA GLU A 136 -10.63 -0.31 -10.61
C GLU A 136 -10.65 0.79 -9.54
N ALA A 137 -9.95 0.56 -8.41
CA ALA A 137 -9.87 1.55 -7.34
C ALA A 137 -9.24 2.88 -7.80
N ARG A 138 -8.14 2.83 -8.56
CA ARG A 138 -7.51 4.04 -9.12
C ARG A 138 -8.40 4.79 -10.11
N LEU A 139 -9.21 4.08 -10.89
CA LEU A 139 -10.18 4.70 -11.79
C LEU A 139 -11.25 5.44 -10.99
N MET A 140 -11.79 4.78 -9.95
CA MET A 140 -12.85 5.34 -9.11
C MET A 140 -12.42 6.59 -8.33
N GLN A 141 -11.13 6.74 -8.01
CA GLN A 141 -10.58 7.96 -7.37
C GLN A 141 -10.74 9.23 -8.21
N ASN A 142 -10.89 9.12 -9.54
CA ASN A 142 -10.97 10.28 -10.42
C ASN A 142 -12.40 10.82 -10.59
N PHE A 143 -13.40 10.16 -10.02
CA PHE A 143 -14.80 10.56 -10.15
C PHE A 143 -15.27 11.34 -8.92
N ASP A 144 -15.77 12.55 -9.17
CA ASP A 144 -16.53 13.35 -8.21
C ASP A 144 -17.78 13.91 -8.90
N ASN A 145 -18.83 13.09 -8.95
CA ASN A 145 -20.08 13.42 -9.64
C ASN A 145 -21.27 12.78 -8.92
N SER A 146 -22.42 13.45 -8.92
CA SER A 146 -23.64 12.99 -8.23
C SER A 146 -24.20 11.65 -8.75
N ASN A 147 -23.91 11.29 -10.00
CA ASN A 147 -24.40 10.07 -10.64
C ASN A 147 -23.39 8.92 -10.59
N VAL A 148 -22.23 9.12 -9.95
CA VAL A 148 -21.19 8.10 -9.79
C VAL A 148 -21.00 7.81 -8.31
N VAL A 149 -20.85 6.54 -7.95
CA VAL A 149 -20.59 6.14 -6.57
C VAL A 149 -19.27 6.73 -6.12
N LYS A 150 -19.30 7.51 -5.03
CA LYS A 150 -18.10 8.11 -4.44
C LYS A 150 -17.16 7.06 -3.88
N PHE A 151 -15.90 7.14 -4.28
CA PHE A 151 -14.80 6.43 -3.64
C PHE A 151 -14.26 7.26 -2.48
N TYR A 152 -14.06 6.62 -1.32
CA TYR A 152 -13.56 7.26 -0.10
C TYR A 152 -12.07 6.98 0.10
#